data_AF-A0A933IKW4-F1
#
_entry.id   AF-A0A933IKW4-F1
#
_cell.length_a   1.000
_cell.length_b   1.000
_cell.length_c   1.000
_cell.angle_alpha   90.00
_cell.angle_beta   90.00
_cell.angle_gamma   90.00
#
_symmetry.space_group_name_H-M   'P 1'
#
loop_
_entity.id
_entity.type
_entity.pdbx_description
1 polymer ?
#
loop_
_entity_poly.entity_id
_entity_poly.type
_entity_poly.pdbx_seq_one_letter_code
_entity_poly.pdbx_strand_id
1 'polypeptide(L)'
;MPKKYHIKPKPTPNRFTSPGKYVIIEQDQYCLHCPTNACIKKDCPYDVYTQRKFDSAQLRDIIDNLCKGCFRCIQGCKNKAISRTLNPEYLVLGDEYWTPEIITSTYNQAETGKIPVSGAGYGGPFTGPGFDSMWTDMSEIVRPTRDGIHGREYIATNIDLGRKLSFLEFDKLNGTQIFADNQDKNYKEICVDPEKSCPSAFRLIFEPPPLIELP
;
A
#
# COMPACT_ATOMS: atom_id res chain seq x y z
N MET A 1 -23.48 -4.87 16.17
CA MET A 1 -22.12 -4.57 15.69
C MET A 1 -21.32 -3.96 16.82
N PRO A 2 -20.19 -4.56 17.24
CA PRO A 2 -19.35 -3.98 18.28
C PRO A 2 -18.77 -2.64 17.82
N LYS A 3 -18.67 -1.65 18.73
CA LYS A 3 -18.06 -0.32 18.52
C LYS A 3 -16.53 -0.42 18.36
N LYS A 4 -16.04 -1.33 17.52
CA LYS A 4 -14.61 -1.57 17.34
C LYS A 4 -14.05 -0.45 16.46
N TYR A 5 -13.15 0.33 17.04
CA TYR A 5 -12.37 1.46 16.53
C TYR A 5 -12.49 1.73 15.01
N HIS A 6 -13.39 2.64 14.63
CA HIS A 6 -13.36 3.26 13.32
C HIS A 6 -12.33 4.39 13.34
N ILE A 7 -11.10 4.09 12.93
CA ILE A 7 -10.11 5.12 12.61
C ILE A 7 -10.69 5.89 11.43
N LYS A 8 -10.81 7.22 11.57
CA LYS A 8 -11.22 8.12 10.50
C LYS A 8 -9.96 8.69 9.83
N PRO A 9 -9.39 8.02 8.81
CA PRO A 9 -8.24 8.56 8.12
C PRO A 9 -8.63 9.89 7.45
N LYS A 10 -7.71 10.85 7.50
CA LYS A 10 -7.82 12.09 6.73
C LYS A 10 -6.82 12.01 5.57
N PRO A 11 -7.26 12.20 4.32
CA PRO A 11 -6.34 12.31 3.19
C PRO A 11 -5.35 13.43 3.45
N THR A 12 -4.07 13.15 3.21
CA THR A 12 -2.99 14.13 3.31
C THR A 12 -2.38 14.28 1.92
N PRO A 13 -2.14 15.51 1.44
CA PRO A 13 -1.54 15.70 0.12
C PRO A 13 -0.14 15.08 0.08
N ASN A 14 0.24 14.60 -1.09
CA ASN A 14 1.58 14.11 -1.34
C ASN A 14 2.60 15.26 -1.20
N ARG A 15 3.78 14.93 -0.67
CA ARG A 15 4.88 15.91 -0.55
C ARG A 15 5.53 16.19 -1.90
N PHE A 16 5.55 15.17 -2.76
CA PHE A 16 6.12 15.20 -4.09
C PHE A 16 5.09 14.63 -5.05
N THR A 17 5.13 15.03 -6.32
CA THR A 17 4.32 14.37 -7.35
C THR A 17 5.21 13.43 -8.15
N SER A 18 4.72 12.21 -8.41
CA SER A 18 5.37 11.25 -9.31
C SER A 18 5.16 11.69 -10.76
N PRO A 19 6.17 11.60 -11.64
CA PRO A 19 5.99 11.95 -13.04
C PRO A 19 4.92 11.04 -13.68
N GLY A 20 4.00 11.65 -14.43
CA GLY A 20 3.00 10.95 -15.20
C GLY A 20 3.62 10.14 -16.35
N LYS A 21 2.96 9.04 -16.73
CA LYS A 21 3.39 8.16 -17.84
C LYS A 21 3.50 8.89 -19.18
N TYR A 22 2.69 9.92 -19.38
CA TYR A 22 2.62 10.66 -20.62
C TYR A 22 2.83 12.15 -20.37
N VAL A 23 3.46 12.81 -21.33
CA VAL A 23 3.58 14.28 -21.38
C VAL A 23 2.63 14.81 -22.44
N ILE A 24 1.86 15.83 -22.06
CA ILE A 24 1.01 16.58 -23.00
C ILE A 24 1.85 17.70 -23.63
N ILE A 25 1.96 17.68 -24.95
CA ILE A 25 2.65 18.71 -25.71
C ILE A 25 1.61 19.60 -26.39
N GLU A 26 1.63 20.88 -26.04
CA GLU A 26 0.78 21.90 -26.65
C GLU A 26 1.64 22.75 -27.60
N GLN A 27 1.38 22.65 -28.90
CA GLN A 27 2.12 23.40 -29.91
C GLN A 27 1.38 24.69 -30.21
N ASP A 28 1.89 25.81 -29.67
CA ASP A 28 1.23 27.11 -29.77
C ASP A 28 1.09 27.59 -31.22
N GLN A 29 2.04 27.24 -32.08
CA GLN A 29 2.02 27.55 -33.52
C GLN A 29 0.78 26.97 -34.24
N TYR A 30 0.24 25.85 -33.76
CA TYR A 30 -0.96 25.24 -34.31
C TYR A 30 -2.22 25.60 -33.50
N CYS A 31 -2.09 26.32 -32.39
CA CYS A 31 -3.23 26.70 -31.56
C CYS A 31 -4.04 27.82 -32.23
N LEU A 32 -5.29 27.54 -32.58
CA LEU A 32 -6.20 28.53 -33.17
C LEU A 32 -6.76 29.53 -32.15
N HIS A 33 -6.35 29.47 -30.88
CA HIS A 33 -6.84 30.35 -29.82
C HIS A 33 -8.37 30.41 -29.77
N CYS A 34 -9.02 29.24 -29.87
CA CYS A 34 -10.47 29.16 -29.92
C CYS A 34 -11.09 29.85 -28.69
N PRO A 35 -12.25 30.51 -28.86
CA PRO A 35 -13.00 31.05 -27.73
C PRO A 35 -13.15 30.00 -26.64
N THR A 36 -13.07 30.41 -25.39
CA THR A 36 -12.98 29.47 -24.25
C THR A 36 -14.16 28.49 -24.19
N ASN A 37 -15.33 28.85 -24.73
CA ASN A 37 -16.53 28.00 -24.77
C ASN A 37 -16.52 26.96 -25.93
N ALA A 38 -15.57 27.06 -26.85
CA ALA A 38 -15.42 26.16 -28.00
C ALA A 38 -14.13 25.32 -27.95
N CYS A 39 -13.29 25.51 -26.94
CA CYS A 39 -12.02 24.79 -26.80
C CYS A 39 -12.24 23.44 -26.13
N ILE A 40 -11.79 22.35 -26.78
CA ILE A 40 -11.88 20.98 -26.28
C ILE A 40 -11.19 20.77 -24.92
N LYS A 41 -10.26 21.65 -24.52
CA LYS A 41 -9.58 21.57 -23.22
C LYS A 41 -10.58 21.58 -22.05
N LYS A 42 -11.71 22.31 -22.18
CA LYS A 42 -12.77 22.32 -21.16
C LYS A 42 -13.61 21.04 -21.12
N ASP A 43 -13.66 20.29 -22.21
CA ASP A 43 -14.40 19.02 -22.29
C ASP A 43 -13.61 17.83 -21.75
N CYS A 44 -12.55 18.08 -20.99
CA CYS A 44 -11.76 17.02 -20.38
C CYS A 44 -12.57 16.36 -19.25
N PRO A 45 -12.86 15.04 -19.30
CA PRO A 45 -13.69 14.37 -18.30
C PRO A 45 -13.11 14.40 -16.87
N TYR A 46 -11.83 14.71 -16.74
CA TYR A 46 -11.10 14.75 -15.47
C TYR A 46 -10.71 16.18 -15.05
N ASP A 47 -11.18 17.20 -15.78
CA ASP A 47 -10.91 18.62 -15.50
C ASP A 47 -9.41 18.97 -15.35
N VAL A 48 -8.54 18.20 -16.01
CA VAL A 48 -7.07 18.30 -15.87
C VAL A 48 -6.57 19.70 -16.21
N TYR A 49 -7.13 20.33 -17.26
CA TYR A 49 -6.76 21.67 -17.68
C TYR A 49 -7.23 22.76 -16.72
N THR A 50 -8.33 22.54 -16.02
CA THR A 50 -8.85 23.47 -15.00
C THR A 50 -8.05 23.37 -13.71
N GLN A 51 -7.59 22.16 -13.38
CA GLN A 51 -6.78 21.88 -12.19
C GLN A 51 -5.28 22.16 -12.40
N ARG A 52 -4.85 22.41 -13.64
CA ARG A 52 -3.46 22.68 -14.03
C ARG A 52 -2.87 23.80 -13.18
N LYS A 53 -1.73 23.51 -12.55
CA LYS A 53 -0.95 24.45 -11.73
C LYS A 53 0.54 24.17 -11.92
N PHE A 54 1.35 25.21 -11.74
CA PHE A 54 2.79 25.05 -11.68
C PHE A 54 3.20 24.73 -10.24
N ASP A 55 3.84 23.59 -10.04
CA ASP A 55 4.47 23.24 -8.76
C ASP A 55 5.85 23.91 -8.69
N SER A 56 5.97 24.90 -7.81
CA SER A 56 7.22 25.63 -7.59
C SER A 56 8.28 24.80 -6.87
N ALA A 57 7.89 23.76 -6.11
CA ALA A 57 8.84 22.93 -5.38
C ALA A 57 9.60 21.98 -6.31
N GLN A 58 8.90 21.41 -7.30
CA GLN A 58 9.49 20.50 -8.28
C GLN A 58 9.80 21.18 -9.63
N LEU A 59 9.45 22.47 -9.78
CA LEU A 59 9.60 23.26 -11.01
C LEU A 59 8.92 22.61 -12.22
N ARG A 60 7.71 22.08 -12.02
CA ARG A 60 7.00 21.26 -12.99
C ARG A 60 5.54 21.66 -13.11
N ASP A 61 4.98 21.40 -14.28
CA ASP A 61 3.54 21.46 -14.47
C ASP A 61 2.89 20.15 -13.99
N ILE A 62 1.85 20.23 -13.18
CA ILE A 62 1.17 19.04 -12.65
C ILE A 62 0.25 18.35 -13.66
N ILE A 63 0.01 18.97 -14.83
CA ILE A 63 -0.94 18.45 -15.83
C ILE A 63 -0.63 17.00 -16.24
N ASP A 64 0.65 16.67 -16.38
CA ASP A 64 1.10 15.35 -16.82
C ASP A 64 0.77 14.27 -15.78
N ASN A 65 0.79 14.62 -14.49
CA ASN A 65 0.49 13.72 -13.38
C ASN A 65 -1.02 13.50 -13.22
N LEU A 66 -1.82 14.53 -13.51
CA LEU A 66 -3.28 14.48 -13.43
C LEU A 66 -3.90 13.77 -14.65
N CYS A 67 -3.26 13.84 -15.82
CA CYS A 67 -3.77 13.28 -17.07
C CYS A 67 -3.94 11.75 -17.00
N LYS A 68 -5.15 11.25 -17.30
CA LYS A 68 -5.45 9.80 -17.37
C LYS A 68 -5.34 9.22 -18.78
N GLY A 69 -4.85 9.99 -19.75
CA GLY A 69 -4.55 9.48 -21.09
C GLY A 69 -5.75 9.07 -21.94
N CYS A 70 -6.93 9.66 -21.74
CA CYS A 70 -8.17 9.31 -22.47
C CYS A 70 -8.25 9.79 -23.93
N PHE A 71 -7.24 10.51 -24.43
CA PHE A 71 -7.15 11.05 -25.80
C PHE A 71 -8.23 12.06 -26.24
N ARG A 72 -9.20 12.41 -25.38
CA ARG A 72 -10.29 13.35 -25.70
C ARG A 72 -9.80 14.69 -26.25
N CYS A 73 -8.81 15.30 -25.60
CA CYS A 73 -8.22 16.58 -25.99
C CYS A 73 -7.46 16.51 -27.32
N ILE A 74 -6.79 15.39 -27.59
CA ILE A 74 -5.99 15.17 -28.81
C ILE A 74 -6.93 15.00 -30.00
N GLN A 75 -7.95 14.16 -29.86
CA GLN A 75 -8.89 13.86 -30.95
C GLN A 75 -9.87 15.01 -31.22
N GLY A 76 -10.29 15.74 -30.17
CA GLY A 76 -11.26 16.82 -30.33
C GLY A 76 -10.64 18.18 -30.70
N CYS A 77 -9.32 18.31 -30.73
CA CYS A 77 -8.68 19.55 -31.18
C CYS A 77 -8.80 19.68 -32.71
N LYS A 78 -9.60 20.65 -33.18
CA LYS A 78 -9.86 20.85 -34.62
C LYS A 78 -8.59 21.03 -35.45
N ASN A 79 -7.56 21.70 -34.91
CA ASN A 79 -6.28 21.93 -35.60
C ASN A 79 -5.14 21.02 -35.10
N LYS A 80 -5.46 19.97 -34.32
CA LYS A 80 -4.49 18.97 -33.82
C LYS A 80 -3.27 19.57 -33.12
N ALA A 81 -3.46 20.70 -32.43
CA ALA A 81 -2.39 21.42 -31.72
C ALA A 81 -1.90 20.73 -30.43
N ILE A 82 -2.62 19.70 -29.99
CA ILE A 82 -2.33 18.96 -28.76
C ILE A 82 -1.90 17.56 -29.16
N SER A 83 -0.70 17.17 -28.73
CA SER A 83 -0.16 15.83 -28.92
C SER A 83 0.29 15.25 -27.58
N ARG A 84 0.56 13.94 -27.57
CA ARG A 84 1.00 13.24 -26.37
C ARG A 84 2.17 12.34 -26.71
N THR A 85 3.19 12.40 -25.87
CA THR A 85 4.36 11.53 -25.95
C THR A 85 4.54 10.76 -24.65
N LEU A 86 5.38 9.72 -24.68
CA LEU A 86 5.85 9.07 -23.45
C LEU A 86 6.76 10.04 -22.70
N ASN A 87 6.57 10.11 -21.39
CA ASN A 87 7.41 10.95 -20.55
C ASN A 87 8.81 10.32 -20.43
N PRO A 88 9.90 10.97 -20.87
CA PRO A 88 11.23 10.43 -20.71
C PRO A 88 11.62 10.25 -19.24
N GLU A 89 11.15 11.12 -18.34
CA GLU A 89 11.41 10.97 -16.91
C GLU A 89 10.72 9.74 -16.32
N TYR A 90 9.53 9.40 -16.81
CA TYR A 90 8.83 8.19 -16.41
C TYR A 90 9.57 6.93 -16.86
N LEU A 91 10.10 6.93 -18.09
CA LEU A 91 10.79 5.77 -18.65
C LEU A 91 12.10 5.45 -17.93
N VAL A 92 12.72 6.45 -17.31
CA VAL A 92 13.97 6.30 -16.56
C VAL A 92 13.70 5.95 -15.09
N LEU A 93 12.45 5.89 -14.65
CA LEU A 93 12.14 5.50 -13.27
C LEU A 93 12.48 4.03 -13.01
N GLY A 94 13.19 3.81 -11.91
CA GLY A 94 13.40 2.48 -11.35
C GLY A 94 14.56 1.71 -11.97
N ASP A 95 14.40 0.39 -12.05
CA ASP A 95 15.42 -0.55 -12.50
C ASP A 95 14.79 -1.75 -13.25
N GLU A 96 15.55 -2.83 -13.45
CA GLU A 96 15.08 -4.04 -14.15
C GLU A 96 13.86 -4.68 -13.46
N TYR A 97 13.80 -4.64 -12.12
CA TYR A 97 12.71 -5.23 -11.35
C TYR A 97 11.64 -4.20 -11.00
N TRP A 98 12.04 -3.05 -10.46
CA TRP A 98 11.17 -1.93 -10.12
C TRP A 98 10.85 -1.13 -11.38
N THR A 99 9.93 -1.65 -12.18
CA THR A 99 9.49 -0.96 -13.39
C THR A 99 8.76 0.36 -13.06
N PRO A 100 8.74 1.35 -13.99
CA PRO A 100 7.96 2.58 -13.83
C PRO A 100 6.49 2.33 -13.47
N GLU A 101 5.88 1.29 -14.03
CA GLU A 101 4.52 0.85 -13.71
C GLU A 101 4.37 0.43 -12.25
N ILE A 102 5.28 -0.39 -11.72
CA ILE A 102 5.25 -0.85 -10.32
C ILE A 102 5.41 0.35 -9.39
N ILE A 103 6.40 1.22 -9.64
CA ILE A 103 6.65 2.40 -8.83
C ILE A 103 5.43 3.31 -8.80
N THR A 104 4.84 3.58 -9.97
CA THR A 104 3.66 4.45 -10.08
C THR A 104 2.44 3.84 -9.40
N SER A 105 2.23 2.53 -9.50
CA SER A 105 1.15 1.83 -8.80
C SER A 105 1.32 1.94 -7.28
N THR A 106 2.53 1.70 -6.76
CA THR A 106 2.85 1.85 -5.34
C THR A 106 2.67 3.31 -4.89
N TYR A 107 3.06 4.28 -5.71
CA TYR A 107 2.87 5.70 -5.42
C TYR A 107 1.39 6.06 -5.26
N ASN A 108 0.54 5.60 -6.20
CA ASN A 108 -0.90 5.82 -6.14
C ASN A 108 -1.53 5.18 -4.89
N GLN A 109 -1.07 3.99 -4.51
CA GLN A 109 -1.51 3.33 -3.28
C GLN A 109 -1.11 4.12 -2.03
N ALA A 110 0.13 4.63 -1.99
CA ALA A 110 0.62 5.44 -0.90
C ALA A 110 -0.13 6.79 -0.78
N GLU A 111 -0.44 7.43 -1.92
CA GLU A 111 -1.15 8.71 -1.96
C GLU A 111 -2.62 8.57 -1.56
N THR A 112 -3.30 7.56 -2.10
CA THR A 112 -4.75 7.41 -1.90
C THR A 112 -5.13 6.56 -0.70
N GLY A 113 -4.21 5.71 -0.22
CA GLY A 113 -4.50 4.67 0.76
C GLY A 113 -5.52 3.64 0.26
N LYS A 114 -5.66 3.50 -1.08
CA LYS A 114 -6.64 2.61 -1.71
C LYS A 114 -5.93 1.54 -2.53
N ILE A 115 -6.62 0.41 -2.66
CA ILE A 115 -6.21 -0.69 -3.54
C ILE A 115 -6.27 -0.19 -4.99
N PRO A 116 -5.22 -0.42 -5.81
CA PRO A 116 -5.22 0.01 -7.19
C PRO A 116 -6.18 -0.89 -7.97
N VAL A 117 -7.10 -0.28 -8.71
CA VAL A 117 -8.11 -1.01 -9.49
C VAL A 117 -7.85 -0.78 -10.98
N SER A 118 -7.73 -1.87 -11.74
CA SER A 118 -7.66 -1.86 -13.20
C SER A 118 -8.82 -2.65 -13.81
N GLY A 119 -9.10 -2.38 -15.09
CA GLY A 119 -10.03 -3.17 -15.90
C GLY A 119 -9.29 -3.97 -16.97
N ALA A 120 -10.01 -4.86 -17.65
CA ALA A 120 -9.51 -5.71 -18.74
C ALA A 120 -8.51 -6.82 -18.35
N GLY A 121 -8.47 -7.20 -17.07
CA GLY A 121 -7.65 -8.30 -16.58
C GLY A 121 -6.17 -7.92 -16.40
N TYR A 122 -5.34 -8.93 -16.14
CA TYR A 122 -3.90 -8.78 -15.98
C TYR A 122 -3.20 -9.00 -17.32
N GLY A 123 -2.55 -7.95 -17.83
CA GLY A 123 -1.80 -7.98 -19.11
C GLY A 123 -0.29 -8.22 -18.97
N GLY A 124 0.18 -8.57 -17.77
CA GLY A 124 1.60 -8.85 -17.51
C GLY A 124 1.98 -10.31 -17.79
N PRO A 125 3.23 -10.69 -17.51
CA PRO A 125 3.70 -12.08 -17.69
C PRO A 125 2.96 -13.03 -16.78
N PHE A 126 2.62 -14.23 -17.27
CA PHE A 126 1.87 -15.25 -16.51
C PHE A 126 2.50 -15.65 -15.17
N THR A 127 3.83 -15.68 -15.10
CA THR A 127 4.62 -16.00 -13.90
C THR A 127 5.96 -15.28 -13.98
N GLY A 128 6.65 -15.15 -12.85
CA GLY A 128 7.97 -14.52 -12.74
C GLY A 128 8.79 -15.09 -11.56
N PRO A 129 9.99 -14.55 -11.31
CA PRO A 129 10.81 -14.97 -10.18
C PRO A 129 10.25 -14.49 -8.83
N GLY A 130 10.64 -15.14 -7.73
CA GLY A 130 10.31 -14.68 -6.38
C GLY A 130 8.80 -14.69 -6.11
N PHE A 131 8.24 -13.55 -5.71
CA PHE A 131 6.81 -13.42 -5.39
C PHE A 131 5.89 -13.64 -6.60
N ASP A 132 6.36 -13.36 -7.81
CA ASP A 132 5.58 -13.53 -9.05
C ASP A 132 5.40 -15.02 -9.44
N SER A 133 6.13 -15.92 -8.76
CA SER A 133 5.94 -17.37 -8.88
C SER A 133 4.87 -17.92 -7.93
N MET A 134 4.42 -17.12 -6.97
CA MET A 134 3.46 -17.54 -5.95
C MET A 134 2.04 -17.17 -6.33
N TRP A 135 1.14 -18.15 -6.25
CA TRP A 135 -0.28 -17.97 -6.55
C TRP A 135 -1.05 -18.01 -5.23
N THR A 136 -1.91 -17.02 -5.00
CA THR A 136 -2.77 -17.00 -3.83
C THR A 136 -3.90 -17.99 -4.01
N ASP A 137 -4.02 -18.95 -3.10
CA ASP A 137 -5.16 -19.85 -3.07
C ASP A 137 -6.45 -19.09 -2.74
N MET A 138 -7.56 -19.54 -3.33
CA MET A 138 -8.89 -19.02 -3.10
C MET A 138 -9.88 -20.18 -2.98
N SER A 139 -10.62 -20.21 -1.87
CA SER A 139 -11.70 -21.18 -1.70
C SER A 139 -12.89 -20.79 -2.57
N GLU A 140 -13.24 -21.63 -3.54
CA GLU A 140 -14.39 -21.40 -4.43
C GLU A 140 -15.68 -22.00 -3.85
N ILE A 141 -15.68 -23.30 -3.52
CA ILE A 141 -16.90 -24.05 -3.14
C ILE A 141 -16.91 -24.45 -1.66
N VAL A 142 -15.84 -25.08 -1.18
CA VAL A 142 -15.86 -25.84 0.09
C VAL A 142 -15.96 -24.95 1.33
N ARG A 143 -15.40 -23.73 1.27
CA ARG A 143 -15.44 -22.77 2.38
C ARG A 143 -15.81 -21.39 1.82
N PRO A 144 -16.83 -20.71 2.37
CA PRO A 144 -17.21 -19.40 1.90
C PRO A 144 -16.08 -18.40 2.16
N THR A 145 -15.77 -17.60 1.14
CA THR A 145 -14.81 -16.50 1.28
C THR A 145 -15.34 -15.47 2.25
N ARG A 146 -14.47 -14.95 3.10
CA ARG A 146 -14.85 -13.92 4.05
C ARG A 146 -14.61 -12.54 3.48
N ASP A 147 -15.56 -11.63 3.72
CA ASP A 147 -15.46 -10.25 3.29
C ASP A 147 -14.43 -9.49 4.14
N GLY A 148 -13.39 -8.97 3.49
CA GLY A 148 -12.35 -8.15 4.10
C GLY A 148 -12.73 -6.67 4.33
N ILE A 149 -13.81 -6.18 3.71
CA ILE A 149 -14.30 -4.82 3.86
C ILE A 149 -15.33 -4.75 4.99
N HIS A 150 -16.43 -5.52 4.86
CA HIS A 150 -17.52 -5.49 5.82
C HIS A 150 -17.40 -6.51 6.94
N GLY A 151 -16.58 -7.55 6.77
CA GLY A 151 -16.30 -8.55 7.80
C GLY A 151 -14.97 -8.34 8.51
N ARG A 152 -14.31 -7.19 8.31
CA ARG A 152 -12.94 -6.92 8.81
C ARG A 152 -12.80 -7.11 10.32
N GLU A 153 -13.86 -6.91 11.08
CA GLU A 153 -13.86 -6.84 12.54
C GLU A 153 -13.52 -8.17 13.23
N TYR A 154 -13.70 -9.30 12.54
CA TYR A 154 -13.26 -10.62 13.02
C TYR A 154 -11.98 -11.11 12.32
N ILE A 155 -11.29 -10.26 11.55
CA ILE A 155 -9.96 -10.56 10.96
C ILE A 155 -8.93 -9.88 11.86
N ALA A 156 -7.94 -10.62 12.33
CA ALA A 156 -6.84 -10.09 13.13
C ALA A 156 -5.53 -10.24 12.37
N THR A 157 -4.77 -9.14 12.29
CA THR A 157 -3.41 -9.09 11.72
C THR A 157 -2.35 -9.00 12.83
N ASN A 158 -2.69 -9.45 14.04
CA ASN A 158 -1.77 -9.45 15.17
C ASN A 158 -0.67 -10.48 14.94
N ILE A 159 0.55 -10.13 15.32
CA ILE A 159 1.73 -10.99 15.18
C ILE A 159 2.33 -11.14 16.57
N ASP A 160 2.44 -12.38 17.03
CA ASP A 160 3.11 -12.73 18.28
C ASP A 160 4.58 -13.06 18.00
N LEU A 161 5.49 -12.38 18.70
CA LEU A 161 6.94 -12.58 18.58
C LEU A 161 7.46 -13.34 19.80
N GLY A 162 8.27 -14.37 19.56
CA GLY A 162 8.89 -15.18 20.61
C GLY A 162 8.69 -16.69 20.42
N ARG A 163 9.23 -17.47 21.36
CA ARG A 163 9.04 -18.93 21.39
C ARG A 163 7.56 -19.23 21.63
N LYS A 164 6.98 -20.09 20.79
CA LYS A 164 5.65 -20.66 21.03
C LYS A 164 5.81 -21.93 21.85
N LEU A 165 5.08 -22.01 22.96
CA LEU A 165 4.98 -23.24 23.73
C LEU A 165 4.19 -24.29 22.95
N SER A 166 4.54 -25.56 23.15
CA SER A 166 3.83 -26.69 22.54
C SER A 166 2.40 -26.85 23.10
N PHE A 167 2.20 -26.54 24.38
CA PHE A 167 0.89 -26.57 25.05
C PHE A 167 0.86 -25.58 26.23
N LEU A 168 -0.34 -25.16 26.59
CA LEU A 168 -0.58 -24.37 27.80
C LEU A 168 -0.98 -25.32 28.92
N GLU A 169 -0.37 -25.20 30.10
CA GLU A 169 -0.81 -25.88 31.31
C GLU A 169 -1.52 -24.84 32.21
N PHE A 170 -2.67 -25.18 32.76
CA PHE A 170 -3.41 -24.29 33.64
C PHE A 170 -3.44 -24.90 35.04
N ASP A 171 -3.10 -24.11 36.05
CA ASP A 171 -3.23 -24.56 37.42
C ASP A 171 -4.71 -24.73 37.79
N LYS A 172 -5.05 -25.88 38.37
CA LYS A 172 -6.43 -26.26 38.74
C LYS A 172 -7.00 -25.41 39.86
N LEU A 173 -6.16 -24.75 40.66
CA LEU A 173 -6.58 -24.02 41.85
C LEU A 173 -6.89 -22.55 41.57
N ASN A 174 -6.18 -21.90 40.65
CA ASN A 174 -6.28 -20.45 40.44
C ASN A 174 -6.52 -20.01 38.98
N GLY A 175 -6.58 -20.94 38.02
CA GLY A 175 -6.76 -20.61 36.60
C GLY A 175 -5.57 -19.89 35.96
N THR A 176 -4.46 -19.76 36.69
CA THR A 176 -3.20 -19.17 36.25
C THR A 176 -2.50 -20.08 35.25
N GLN A 177 -1.99 -19.48 34.16
CA GLN A 177 -1.23 -20.16 33.10
C GLN A 177 0.17 -20.53 33.63
N ILE A 178 0.44 -21.83 33.71
CA ILE A 178 1.77 -22.39 33.96
C ILE A 178 2.33 -22.78 32.59
N PHE A 179 3.44 -22.17 32.21
CA PHE A 179 4.10 -22.41 30.92
C PHE A 179 4.66 -23.85 30.91
N ALA A 180 4.66 -24.55 29.77
CA ALA A 180 5.29 -25.87 29.67
C ALA A 180 5.98 -26.09 28.34
N ASP A 181 7.32 -26.22 28.38
CA ASP A 181 8.08 -26.92 27.35
C ASP A 181 9.02 -27.92 28.05
N ASN A 182 8.85 -29.19 27.69
CA ASN A 182 9.32 -30.38 28.41
C ASN A 182 10.85 -30.63 28.41
N GLN A 183 11.68 -29.59 28.31
CA GLN A 183 13.15 -29.77 28.31
C GLN A 183 13.93 -28.85 29.26
N ASP A 184 13.39 -27.71 29.68
CA ASP A 184 14.07 -26.83 30.65
C ASP A 184 13.11 -26.43 31.77
N LYS A 185 13.28 -27.00 32.97
CA LYS A 185 12.49 -26.69 34.18
C LYS A 185 12.77 -25.29 34.77
N ASN A 186 13.26 -24.34 33.96
CA ASN A 186 13.81 -23.05 34.38
C ASN A 186 13.09 -21.85 33.73
N TYR A 187 11.75 -21.80 33.74
CA TYR A 187 11.04 -20.58 33.35
C TYR A 187 10.19 -20.04 34.50
N LYS A 188 10.39 -18.75 34.79
CA LYS A 188 9.62 -17.96 35.77
C LYS A 188 8.26 -17.60 35.20
N GLU A 189 7.25 -17.65 36.06
CA GLU A 189 5.86 -17.26 35.79
C GLU A 189 5.80 -15.85 35.20
N ILE A 190 5.13 -15.69 34.06
CA ILE A 190 4.73 -14.38 33.54
C ILE A 190 3.25 -14.21 33.91
N CYS A 191 2.96 -13.36 34.89
CA CYS A 191 1.58 -13.01 35.24
C CYS A 191 0.92 -12.27 34.08
N VAL A 192 -0.20 -12.79 33.59
CA VAL A 192 -1.05 -12.17 32.57
C VAL A 192 -2.42 -11.83 33.16
N ASP A 193 -2.45 -11.20 34.34
CA ASP A 193 -3.68 -10.69 34.95
C ASP A 193 -3.72 -9.16 34.79
N PRO A 194 -4.64 -8.58 34.00
CA PRO A 194 -4.75 -7.12 33.84
C PRO A 194 -5.37 -6.42 35.06
N GLU A 195 -6.02 -7.15 35.98
CA GLU A 195 -6.74 -6.59 37.13
C GLU A 195 -5.99 -6.72 38.47
N LYS A 196 -4.95 -7.56 38.55
CA LYS A 196 -4.11 -7.68 39.75
C LYS A 196 -2.78 -7.00 39.50
N SER A 197 -2.42 -6.05 40.37
CA SER A 197 -1.13 -5.38 40.33
C SER A 197 0.00 -6.41 40.35
N CYS A 198 0.63 -6.63 39.20
CA CYS A 198 1.83 -7.44 39.11
C CYS A 198 2.94 -6.73 39.93
N PRO A 199 3.59 -7.38 40.91
CA PRO A 199 4.64 -6.74 41.68
C PRO A 199 5.74 -6.28 40.71
N SER A 200 6.15 -5.03 40.86
CA SER A 200 6.94 -4.21 39.93
C SER A 200 8.40 -4.65 39.68
N ALA A 201 8.69 -5.95 39.75
CA ALA A 201 10.03 -6.50 39.66
C ALA A 201 10.20 -7.47 38.47
N PHE A 202 9.71 -7.11 37.28
CA PHE A 202 10.11 -7.79 36.04
C PHE A 202 11.26 -7.04 35.38
N ARG A 203 12.47 -7.26 35.90
CA ARG A 203 13.71 -6.94 35.20
C ARG A 203 14.07 -8.16 34.36
N LEU A 204 14.02 -8.05 33.03
CA LEU A 204 14.61 -9.04 32.13
C LEU A 204 16.13 -9.02 32.35
N ILE A 205 16.61 -9.82 33.31
CA ILE A 205 18.03 -10.13 33.44
C ILE A 205 18.29 -11.27 32.47
N PHE A 206 18.81 -10.95 31.28
CA PHE A 206 19.53 -11.92 30.49
C PHE A 206 20.81 -12.25 31.25
N GLU A 207 20.81 -13.32 32.04
CA GLU A 207 22.07 -13.87 32.51
C GLU A 207 22.77 -14.54 31.31
N PRO A 208 24.02 -14.14 30.99
CA PRO A 208 24.77 -14.80 29.94
C PRO A 208 25.00 -16.28 30.31
N PRO A 209 25.00 -17.21 29.34
CA PRO A 209 25.21 -18.62 29.61
C PRO A 209 26.59 -18.83 30.29
N PRO A 210 26.70 -19.80 31.21
CA PRO A 210 27.98 -20.10 31.85
C PRO A 210 29.01 -20.48 30.79
N LEU A 211 30.20 -19.88 30.90
CA LEU A 211 31.34 -20.20 30.04
C LEU A 211 31.64 -21.69 30.14
N ILE A 212 31.56 -22.38 29.00
CA ILE A 212 32.03 -23.75 28.85
C ILE A 212 33.55 -23.70 28.99
N GLU A 213 34.08 -24.19 30.11
CA GLU A 213 35.50 -24.52 30.19
C GLU A 213 35.76 -25.71 29.25
N LEU A 214 36.44 -25.42 28.15
CA LEU A 214 36.98 -26.46 27.28
C LEU A 214 38.18 -27.13 27.98
N PRO A 215 38.37 -28.45 27.81
CA PRO A 215 39.54 -29.15 28.34
C PRO A 215 40.85 -28.67 27.70
#